data_AF-A0AAD5X9Q1-F1
#
_entry.id   AF-A0AAD5X9Q1-F1
#
_cell.length_a   1.000
_cell.length_b   1.000
_cell.length_c   1.000
_cell.angle_alpha   90.00
_cell.angle_beta   90.00
_cell.angle_gamma   90.00
#
_symmetry.space_group_name_H-M   'P 1'
#
loop_
_entity.id
_entity.type
_entity.pdbx_description
1 polymer ?
#
loop_
_entity_poly.entity_id
_entity_poly.type
_entity_poly.pdbx_seq_one_letter_code
_entity_poly.pdbx_strand_id
1 'polypeptide(L)'
;MIWELSQDYNGELVAAVHAGWSSFLDPAPMPVVLVDAPTPVISSTFATITATTAGITTTATTTANATPSIITTSIAAMITIHNVTKTTSATSNTNILVSGSGDGTYYYDITGKTCDHGAPFQENNGYTFCEPDSGFQTLVERDNNYIVALAVDEMNANKANLCGKKVIVTYAGNVVPGEFVVWDACVACTGGVRLDFSLSALLEIEPDTCQLGVIPGIKWEVTDTQVIPFVE
;
A
#
# COMPACT_ATOMS: atom_id res chain seq x y z
N MET A 1 3.14 33.88 -2.97
CA MET A 1 4.27 34.20 -3.88
C MET A 1 5.51 34.31 -3.01
N ILE A 2 6.14 33.17 -2.76
CA ILE A 2 7.38 33.06 -1.98
C ILE A 2 8.48 32.80 -2.99
N TRP A 3 9.61 33.48 -2.85
CA TRP A 3 10.79 33.29 -3.69
C TRP A 3 11.82 32.52 -2.87
N GLU A 4 12.10 31.27 -3.24
CA GLU A 4 13.31 30.59 -2.78
C GLU A 4 14.43 30.77 -3.81
N LEU A 5 15.65 30.94 -3.31
CA LEU A 5 16.84 31.17 -4.10
C LEU A 5 17.60 29.85 -4.28
N SER A 6 17.35 29.16 -5.38
CA SER A 6 18.23 28.07 -5.84
C SER A 6 19.50 28.67 -6.45
N GLN A 7 20.66 28.16 -6.08
CA GLN A 7 21.89 28.38 -6.86
C GLN A 7 21.93 27.41 -8.04
N ASP A 8 22.58 27.79 -9.14
CA ASP A 8 22.87 26.86 -10.23
C ASP A 8 24.18 26.08 -9.99
N TYR A 9 24.47 25.11 -10.86
CA TYR A 9 25.70 24.30 -10.79
C TYR A 9 27.01 25.12 -10.98
N ASN A 10 26.93 26.43 -11.24
CA ASN A 10 28.09 27.34 -11.35
C ASN A 10 28.19 28.32 -10.16
N GLY A 11 27.23 28.30 -9.23
CA GLY A 11 27.19 29.19 -8.07
C GLY A 11 26.73 30.61 -8.38
N GLU A 12 26.03 30.85 -9.50
CA GLU A 12 25.47 32.16 -9.84
C GLU A 12 24.02 32.28 -9.33
N LEU A 13 23.67 33.42 -8.73
CA LEU A 13 22.33 33.69 -8.20
C LEU A 13 21.36 34.02 -9.34
N VAL A 14 20.82 32.99 -9.97
CA VAL A 14 19.79 33.11 -11.01
C VAL A 14 18.37 33.10 -10.42
N ALA A 15 17.58 34.12 -10.77
CA ALA A 15 16.16 34.14 -10.46
C ALA A 15 15.39 33.15 -11.36
N ALA A 16 15.41 31.87 -10.99
CA ALA A 16 14.72 30.81 -11.69
C ALA A 16 13.19 30.92 -11.50
N VAL A 17 12.55 31.76 -12.31
CA VAL A 17 11.10 31.67 -12.54
C VAL A 17 10.84 30.30 -13.17
N HIS A 18 10.34 29.35 -12.37
CA HIS A 18 9.87 28.06 -12.85
C HIS A 18 8.66 28.28 -13.76
N ALA A 19 8.93 28.41 -15.05
CA ALA A 19 7.93 28.50 -16.09
C ALA A 19 7.24 27.14 -16.26
N GLY A 20 6.11 26.97 -15.58
CA GLY A 20 5.05 26.05 -16.03
C GLY A 20 5.27 24.56 -15.77
N TRP A 21 5.04 24.13 -14.52
CA TRP A 21 4.35 22.85 -14.27
C TRP A 21 2.83 23.08 -14.27
N SER A 22 2.33 23.67 -15.36
CA SER A 22 0.91 23.93 -15.57
C SER A 22 0.58 23.64 -17.04
N SER A 23 -0.56 23.00 -17.26
CA SER A 23 -1.06 22.50 -18.55
C SER A 23 -0.41 21.24 -19.14
N PHE A 24 -0.58 20.12 -18.44
CA PHE A 24 -1.20 18.96 -19.12
C PHE A 24 -2.51 18.62 -18.41
N LEU A 25 -3.57 18.54 -19.19
CA LEU A 25 -4.92 18.19 -18.74
C LEU A 25 -4.99 16.68 -18.56
N ASP A 26 -5.66 16.22 -17.51
CA ASP A 26 -6.07 14.83 -17.37
C ASP A 26 -6.72 14.34 -18.68
N PRO A 27 -6.39 13.12 -19.16
CA PRO A 27 -7.26 12.45 -20.12
C PRO A 27 -8.63 12.27 -19.46
N ALA A 28 -9.68 12.82 -20.09
CA ALA A 28 -11.01 12.84 -19.50
C ALA A 28 -11.50 11.42 -19.14
N PRO A 29 -12.23 11.25 -18.02
CA PRO A 29 -12.71 9.94 -17.58
C PRO A 29 -13.56 9.29 -18.68
N MET A 30 -13.19 8.06 -19.03
CA MET A 30 -13.91 7.29 -20.05
C MET A 30 -15.32 6.93 -19.54
N PRO A 31 -16.34 6.88 -20.42
CA PRO A 31 -17.71 6.61 -20.00
C PRO A 31 -17.86 5.18 -19.49
N VAL A 32 -18.16 5.04 -18.20
CA VAL A 32 -18.43 3.75 -17.54
C VAL A 32 -19.72 3.15 -18.12
N VAL A 33 -19.60 2.00 -18.78
CA VAL A 33 -20.74 1.20 -19.22
C VAL A 33 -21.13 0.26 -18.08
N LEU A 34 -22.24 0.54 -17.40
CA LEU A 34 -22.80 -0.42 -16.43
C LEU A 34 -23.29 -1.67 -17.16
N VAL A 35 -22.76 -2.82 -16.74
CA VAL A 35 -23.28 -4.16 -17.05
C VAL A 35 -23.64 -4.86 -15.75
N ASP A 36 -24.92 -5.23 -15.59
CA ASP A 36 -25.42 -5.87 -14.38
C ASP A 36 -24.78 -7.26 -14.17
N ALA A 37 -24.16 -7.46 -13.00
CA ALA A 37 -23.59 -8.74 -12.61
C ALA A 37 -24.67 -9.67 -12.00
N PRO A 38 -24.74 -10.95 -12.38
CA PRO A 38 -25.72 -11.89 -11.82
C PRO A 38 -25.35 -12.34 -10.40
N THR A 39 -26.36 -12.53 -9.56
CA THR A 39 -26.21 -12.93 -8.15
C THR A 39 -25.81 -14.40 -7.99
N PRO A 40 -24.90 -14.74 -7.04
CA PRO A 40 -24.48 -16.12 -6.81
C PRO A 40 -25.51 -16.92 -5.99
N VAL A 41 -25.78 -18.15 -6.41
CA VAL A 41 -26.61 -19.12 -5.67
C VAL A 41 -25.70 -20.10 -4.92
N ILE A 42 -25.82 -20.15 -3.59
CA ILE A 42 -25.06 -21.09 -2.75
C ILE A 42 -25.93 -22.34 -2.50
N SER A 43 -25.36 -23.52 -2.76
CA SER A 43 -26.00 -24.81 -2.46
C SER A 43 -25.11 -25.61 -1.50
N SER A 44 -25.70 -26.21 -0.46
CA SER A 44 -25.00 -27.03 0.52
C SER A 44 -25.64 -28.41 0.63
N THR A 45 -24.81 -29.45 0.68
CA THR A 45 -25.23 -30.85 0.78
C THR A 45 -24.72 -31.47 2.07
N PHE A 46 -25.62 -32.07 2.85
CA PHE A 46 -25.29 -32.84 4.04
C PHE A 46 -25.28 -34.34 3.73
N ALA A 47 -24.30 -35.07 4.28
CA ALA A 47 -24.25 -36.53 4.20
C ALA A 47 -24.75 -37.16 5.51
N THR A 48 -25.58 -38.20 5.40
CA THR A 48 -26.03 -39.03 6.53
C THR A 48 -25.42 -40.42 6.41
N ILE A 49 -24.83 -40.94 7.48
CA ILE A 49 -24.26 -42.29 7.52
C ILE A 49 -25.08 -43.12 8.52
N THR A 50 -25.50 -44.31 8.10
CA THR A 50 -26.22 -45.27 8.94
C THR A 50 -25.43 -46.56 8.98
N ALA A 51 -25.09 -47.03 10.18
CA ALA A 51 -24.45 -48.33 10.40
C ALA A 51 -25.38 -49.21 11.25
N THR A 52 -25.51 -50.49 10.89
CA THR A 52 -26.37 -51.45 11.59
C THR A 52 -25.66 -52.78 11.69
N THR A 53 -25.41 -53.30 12.91
CA THR A 53 -25.12 -54.72 13.11
C THR A 53 -25.58 -55.18 14.50
N ALA A 54 -26.50 -56.14 14.51
CA ALA A 54 -26.85 -57.04 15.62
C ALA A 54 -27.02 -56.43 17.04
N GLY A 55 -28.21 -55.87 17.33
CA GLY A 55 -28.84 -56.12 18.63
C GLY A 55 -29.68 -55.01 19.25
N ILE A 56 -29.22 -53.75 19.18
CA ILE A 56 -29.89 -52.60 19.83
C ILE A 56 -29.78 -51.36 18.92
N THR A 57 -30.89 -50.66 18.72
CA THR A 57 -30.93 -49.39 17.97
C THR A 57 -30.77 -48.21 18.93
N THR A 58 -29.72 -47.42 18.75
CA THR A 58 -29.50 -46.18 19.52
C THR A 58 -29.06 -45.05 18.58
N THR A 59 -29.87 -44.01 18.47
CA THR A 59 -29.55 -42.81 17.70
C THR A 59 -28.72 -41.85 18.56
N ALA A 60 -27.53 -41.48 18.10
CA ALA A 60 -26.67 -40.51 18.78
C ALA A 60 -26.20 -39.42 17.80
N THR A 61 -26.42 -38.17 18.16
CA THR A 61 -25.89 -36.99 17.45
C THR A 61 -24.77 -36.40 18.30
N THR A 62 -23.51 -36.52 17.85
CA THR A 62 -22.35 -35.99 18.58
C THR A 62 -21.34 -35.34 17.65
N THR A 63 -21.14 -34.04 17.80
CA THR A 63 -19.93 -33.33 17.35
C THR A 63 -18.81 -33.57 18.36
N ALA A 64 -17.85 -34.42 18.00
CA ALA A 64 -16.63 -34.64 18.79
C ALA A 64 -15.45 -34.92 17.85
N ASN A 65 -14.33 -34.22 18.05
CA ASN A 65 -13.06 -34.52 17.39
C ASN A 65 -11.96 -34.65 18.45
N ALA A 66 -11.77 -35.86 18.99
CA ALA A 66 -10.60 -36.24 19.78
C ALA A 66 -10.45 -37.77 19.91
N THR A 67 -9.41 -38.32 19.26
CA THR A 67 -8.52 -39.44 19.68
C THR A 67 -9.04 -40.80 20.20
N PRO A 68 -8.42 -41.91 19.73
CA PRO A 68 -8.24 -43.16 20.48
C PRO A 68 -6.74 -43.48 20.78
N SER A 69 -6.46 -44.55 21.53
CA SER A 69 -5.11 -45.02 21.93
C SER A 69 -5.15 -46.54 22.27
N ILE A 70 -4.08 -47.29 22.58
CA ILE A 70 -2.69 -46.98 23.02
C ILE A 70 -1.72 -48.01 22.37
N ILE A 71 -0.46 -47.62 22.08
CA ILE A 71 0.67 -48.58 22.00
C ILE A 71 1.84 -48.08 22.85
N THR A 72 2.40 -48.95 23.67
CA THR A 72 3.53 -48.68 24.58
C THR A 72 4.83 -49.24 23.99
N THR A 73 5.86 -48.41 23.83
CA THR A 73 7.25 -48.88 23.75
C THR A 73 8.18 -47.82 24.33
N SER A 74 9.04 -48.23 25.25
CA SER A 74 9.94 -47.35 26.00
C SER A 74 11.25 -47.11 25.27
N ILE A 75 11.59 -45.85 25.02
CA ILE A 75 12.96 -45.43 24.67
C ILE A 75 13.29 -44.17 25.48
N ALA A 76 14.33 -44.24 26.31
CA ALA A 76 14.80 -43.11 27.10
C ALA A 76 15.92 -42.37 26.36
N ALA A 77 15.73 -41.08 26.07
CA ALA A 77 16.81 -40.19 25.62
C ALA A 77 16.54 -38.72 25.97
N MET A 78 17.44 -38.15 26.77
CA MET A 78 17.77 -36.73 26.98
C MET A 78 16.75 -35.64 26.61
N ILE A 79 16.14 -35.04 27.65
CA ILE A 79 15.48 -33.74 27.56
C ILE A 79 16.53 -32.64 27.74
N THR A 80 16.88 -31.95 26.65
CA THR A 80 17.65 -30.68 26.73
C THR A 80 16.66 -29.52 26.79
N ILE A 81 16.48 -28.95 27.98
CA ILE A 81 15.66 -27.75 28.19
C ILE A 81 16.33 -26.56 27.51
N HIS A 82 15.84 -26.18 26.33
CA HIS A 82 16.14 -24.87 25.77
C HIS A 82 15.25 -23.84 26.46
N ASN A 83 15.87 -22.85 27.11
CA ASN A 83 15.16 -21.70 27.64
C ASN A 83 14.52 -20.94 26.48
N VAL A 84 13.21 -21.07 26.31
CA VAL A 84 12.43 -20.22 25.42
C VAL A 84 12.40 -18.83 26.03
N THR A 85 13.39 -18.02 25.69
CA THR A 85 13.33 -16.58 25.93
C THR A 85 12.11 -16.04 25.21
N LYS A 86 11.08 -15.67 25.98
CA LYS A 86 9.92 -14.95 25.47
C LYS A 86 10.42 -13.62 24.91
N THR A 87 10.71 -13.58 23.62
CA THR A 87 11.02 -12.35 22.89
C THR A 87 9.80 -11.45 23.01
N THR A 88 9.88 -10.48 23.91
CA THR A 88 8.92 -9.39 23.96
C THR A 88 9.14 -8.57 22.70
N SER A 89 8.31 -8.81 21.68
CA SER A 89 8.18 -7.87 20.56
C SER A 89 7.95 -6.50 21.15
N ALA A 90 8.90 -5.59 20.94
CA ALA A 90 8.75 -4.22 21.37
C ALA A 90 7.60 -3.62 20.55
N THR A 91 6.47 -3.33 21.20
CA THR A 91 5.43 -2.48 20.62
C THR A 91 6.01 -1.08 20.50
N SER A 92 6.67 -0.82 19.36
CA SER A 92 7.09 0.53 19.00
C SER A 92 5.83 1.32 18.74
N ASN A 93 5.45 2.20 19.67
CA ASN A 93 4.35 3.14 19.47
C ASN A 93 4.80 4.18 18.45
N THR A 94 4.57 3.90 17.17
CA THR A 94 4.78 4.84 16.07
C THR A 94 3.77 5.97 16.19
N ASN A 95 4.21 7.22 16.29
CA ASN A 95 3.31 8.36 16.30
C ASN A 95 2.78 8.62 14.89
N ILE A 96 1.53 9.04 14.78
CA ILE A 96 0.94 9.50 13.52
C ILE A 96 1.23 11.00 13.37
N LEU A 97 1.87 11.38 12.27
CA LEU A 97 2.22 12.77 11.93
C LEU A 97 1.06 13.46 11.22
N VAL A 98 0.49 12.79 10.21
CA VAL A 98 -0.70 13.24 9.46
C VAL A 98 -1.52 12.00 9.06
N SER A 99 -2.83 12.15 8.99
CA SER A 99 -3.75 11.09 8.56
C SER A 99 -4.88 11.66 7.71
N GLY A 100 -5.42 10.85 6.81
CA GLY A 100 -6.49 11.27 5.91
C GLY A 100 -7.31 10.11 5.36
N SER A 101 -8.33 10.46 4.59
CA SER A 101 -9.19 9.50 3.90
C SER A 101 -9.83 10.12 2.67
N GLY A 102 -9.92 9.36 1.58
CA GLY A 102 -10.49 9.80 0.31
C GLY A 102 -10.13 8.86 -0.83
N ASP A 103 -9.61 9.40 -1.92
CA ASP A 103 -9.34 8.68 -3.16
C ASP A 103 -7.88 8.17 -3.25
N GLY A 104 -7.68 7.09 -4.01
CA GLY A 104 -6.39 6.71 -4.59
C GLY A 104 -6.40 6.85 -6.11
N THR A 105 -5.35 7.40 -6.68
CA THR A 105 -5.10 7.48 -8.12
C THR A 105 -3.67 7.00 -8.45
N TYR A 106 -3.37 6.76 -9.72
CA TYR A 106 -2.05 6.31 -10.17
C TYR A 106 -1.42 7.31 -11.14
N TYR A 107 -0.11 7.53 -11.02
CA TYR A 107 0.62 8.49 -11.87
C TYR A 107 1.94 7.97 -12.47
N TYR A 108 2.47 6.86 -11.96
CA TYR A 108 3.72 6.25 -12.45
C TYR A 108 3.68 4.71 -12.35
N ASP A 109 4.65 4.04 -12.97
CA ASP A 109 4.95 2.62 -12.68
C ASP A 109 6.32 2.29 -13.28
N ILE A 110 7.32 2.02 -12.44
CA ILE A 110 8.69 1.77 -12.88
C ILE A 110 8.85 0.51 -13.73
N THR A 111 7.87 -0.41 -13.71
CA THR A 111 7.87 -1.60 -14.59
C THR A 111 7.43 -1.28 -16.03
N GLY A 112 6.99 -0.04 -16.28
CA GLY A 112 6.44 0.40 -17.56
C GLY A 112 5.02 -0.09 -17.84
N LYS A 113 4.35 -0.68 -16.84
CA LYS A 113 2.94 -1.08 -16.93
C LYS A 113 2.04 0.15 -17.05
N THR A 114 1.10 0.12 -17.98
CA THR A 114 -0.02 1.08 -18.07
C THR A 114 -1.34 0.32 -18.27
N CYS A 115 -2.46 0.99 -18.01
CA CYS A 115 -3.81 0.41 -18.17
C CYS A 115 -4.25 0.23 -19.63
N ASP A 116 -3.66 0.98 -20.56
CA ASP A 116 -3.93 0.93 -22.00
C ASP A 116 -2.92 0.06 -22.78
N HIS A 117 -1.91 -0.51 -22.10
CA HIS A 117 -0.75 -1.16 -22.68
C HIS A 117 0.05 -0.26 -23.66
N GLY A 118 -0.01 1.06 -23.45
CA GLY A 118 0.70 2.08 -24.20
C GLY A 118 2.18 2.23 -23.83
N ALA A 119 2.70 3.44 -23.99
CA ALA A 119 4.06 3.78 -23.57
C ALA A 119 4.13 3.96 -22.04
N PRO A 120 5.26 3.63 -21.38
CA PRO A 120 5.47 3.91 -19.95
C PRO A 120 5.16 5.36 -19.57
N PHE A 121 4.70 5.56 -18.34
CA PHE A 121 4.57 6.88 -17.70
C PHE A 121 5.88 7.68 -17.86
N GLN A 122 5.79 8.93 -18.31
CA GLN A 122 6.97 9.78 -18.50
C GLN A 122 7.57 10.20 -17.15
N GLU A 123 6.70 10.31 -16.16
CA GLU A 123 6.91 10.54 -14.74
C GLU A 123 7.99 9.62 -14.16
N ASN A 124 8.11 8.38 -14.67
CA ASN A 124 9.17 7.44 -14.30
C ASN A 124 10.61 8.02 -14.45
N ASN A 125 10.80 8.97 -15.37
CA ASN A 125 12.08 9.65 -15.63
C ASN A 125 12.16 11.03 -14.94
N GLY A 126 11.17 11.38 -14.13
CA GLY A 126 11.13 12.60 -13.33
C GLY A 126 11.76 12.41 -11.95
N TYR A 127 12.19 13.53 -11.37
CA TYR A 127 12.57 13.62 -9.96
C TYR A 127 11.33 13.91 -9.12
N THR A 128 11.26 13.32 -7.93
CA THR A 128 10.17 13.57 -6.98
C THR A 128 10.46 14.78 -6.09
N PHE A 129 9.42 15.29 -5.42
CA PHE A 129 9.55 16.43 -4.50
C PHE A 129 10.54 16.20 -3.35
N CYS A 130 10.74 14.95 -2.89
CA CYS A 130 11.65 14.61 -1.79
C CYS A 130 13.08 14.27 -2.22
N GLU A 131 13.46 14.44 -3.49
CA GLU A 131 14.86 14.24 -3.89
C GLU A 131 15.82 15.18 -3.12
N PRO A 132 16.99 14.66 -2.68
CA PRO A 132 18.01 15.48 -2.03
C PRO A 132 18.95 16.13 -3.06
N ASP A 133 19.37 17.37 -2.77
CA ASP A 133 20.26 18.16 -3.65
C ASP A 133 21.60 17.46 -3.96
N SER A 134 22.04 16.55 -3.09
CA SER A 134 23.33 15.85 -3.20
C SER A 134 23.32 14.62 -4.13
N GLY A 135 22.18 14.28 -4.73
CA GLY A 135 22.10 13.13 -5.65
C GLY A 135 20.67 12.80 -6.07
N PHE A 136 20.09 13.63 -6.94
CA PHE A 136 18.79 13.39 -7.56
C PHE A 136 18.73 12.02 -8.25
N GLN A 137 17.74 11.22 -7.89
CA GLN A 137 17.37 9.96 -8.55
C GLN A 137 15.98 10.11 -9.16
N THR A 138 15.83 9.69 -10.41
CA THR A 138 14.51 9.53 -11.02
C THR A 138 13.71 8.41 -10.36
N LEU A 139 12.38 8.40 -10.51
CA LEU A 139 11.53 7.31 -10.00
C LEU A 139 12.02 5.92 -10.44
N VAL A 140 12.44 5.75 -11.70
CA VAL A 140 13.01 4.48 -12.19
C VAL A 140 14.36 4.14 -11.56
N GLU A 141 15.23 5.11 -11.28
CA GLU A 141 16.51 4.89 -10.59
C GLU A 141 16.35 4.58 -9.10
N ARG A 142 15.19 4.89 -8.50
CA ARG A 142 14.85 4.49 -7.13
C ARG A 142 14.36 3.06 -6.99
N ASP A 143 13.95 2.43 -8.09
CA ASP A 143 13.46 1.04 -8.14
C ASP A 143 12.37 0.74 -7.07
N ASN A 144 11.46 1.70 -6.83
CA ASN A 144 10.41 1.58 -5.81
C ASN A 144 9.02 1.99 -6.31
N ASN A 145 8.10 1.02 -6.41
CA ASN A 145 6.68 1.23 -6.74
C ASN A 145 5.78 1.54 -5.52
N TYR A 146 6.32 1.56 -4.30
CA TYR A 146 5.60 1.91 -3.06
C TYR A 146 5.81 3.38 -2.63
N ILE A 147 6.32 4.24 -3.50
CA ILE A 147 6.25 5.70 -3.28
C ILE A 147 4.80 6.16 -3.41
N VAL A 148 4.38 7.01 -2.47
CA VAL A 148 3.13 7.79 -2.54
C VAL A 148 3.41 9.29 -2.60
N ALA A 149 2.59 9.99 -3.37
CA ALA A 149 2.56 11.44 -3.41
C ALA A 149 1.46 11.97 -2.49
N LEU A 150 1.81 12.89 -1.59
CA LEU A 150 0.85 13.61 -0.74
C LEU A 150 0.40 14.92 -1.41
N ALA A 151 -0.67 15.52 -0.87
CA ALA A 151 -1.13 16.85 -1.27
C ALA A 151 0.00 17.89 -1.24
N VAL A 152 0.17 18.65 -2.33
CA VAL A 152 1.30 19.58 -2.50
C VAL A 152 1.33 20.70 -1.45
N ASP A 153 0.17 21.11 -0.92
CA ASP A 153 0.04 22.08 0.17
C ASP A 153 0.57 21.52 1.51
N GLU A 154 0.29 20.25 1.81
CA GLU A 154 0.85 19.54 2.97
C GLU A 154 2.38 19.36 2.84
N MET A 155 2.85 18.95 1.66
CA MET A 155 4.29 18.75 1.39
C MET A 155 5.09 20.05 1.46
N ASN A 156 4.55 21.17 0.96
CA ASN A 156 5.18 22.48 1.11
C ASN A 156 5.23 22.98 2.57
N ALA A 157 4.26 22.58 3.41
CA ALA A 157 4.24 22.97 4.82
C ALA A 157 5.19 22.12 5.68
N ASN A 158 5.38 20.85 5.34
CA ASN A 158 5.97 19.85 6.23
C ASN A 158 7.06 18.96 5.59
N LYS A 159 7.71 19.38 4.49
CA LYS A 159 8.73 18.61 3.74
C LYS A 159 9.70 17.81 4.62
N ALA A 160 10.49 18.48 5.46
CA ALA A 160 11.44 17.87 6.40
C ALA A 160 10.85 16.79 7.33
N ASN A 161 9.57 16.93 7.69
CA ASN A 161 8.89 16.02 8.62
C ASN A 161 8.24 14.83 7.92
N LEU A 162 7.91 14.94 6.62
CA LEU A 162 7.15 13.94 5.87
C LEU A 162 7.99 13.16 4.86
N CYS A 163 9.00 13.76 4.23
CA CYS A 163 9.82 13.07 3.25
C CYS A 163 10.52 11.84 3.85
N GLY A 164 10.34 10.69 3.19
CA GLY A 164 10.90 9.41 3.62
C GLY A 164 10.15 8.71 4.76
N LYS A 165 9.00 9.24 5.20
CA LYS A 165 8.19 8.63 6.25
C LYS A 165 7.33 7.48 5.74
N LYS A 166 7.20 6.44 6.58
CA LYS A 166 6.32 5.30 6.33
C LYS A 166 4.86 5.74 6.35
N VAL A 167 4.10 5.27 5.36
CA VAL A 167 2.65 5.39 5.28
C VAL A 167 2.01 4.04 5.56
N ILE A 168 1.03 4.02 6.45
CA ILE A 168 0.11 2.89 6.63
C ILE A 168 -1.10 3.19 5.75
N VAL A 169 -1.34 2.37 4.74
CA VAL A 169 -2.51 2.49 3.86
C VAL A 169 -3.55 1.46 4.28
N THR A 170 -4.81 1.85 4.35
CA THR A 170 -5.94 0.97 4.70
C THR A 170 -7.03 1.08 3.64
N TYR A 171 -7.47 -0.06 3.13
CA TYR A 171 -8.53 -0.18 2.13
C TYR A 171 -9.51 -1.31 2.48
N ALA A 172 -10.80 -1.12 2.23
CA ALA A 172 -11.87 -2.06 2.60
C ALA A 172 -11.82 -2.55 4.09
N GLY A 173 -11.24 -1.74 4.99
CA GLY A 173 -11.06 -2.07 6.41
C GLY A 173 -9.79 -2.89 6.75
N ASN A 174 -8.95 -3.22 5.76
CA ASN A 174 -7.70 -3.97 5.92
C ASN A 174 -6.49 -3.07 5.67
N VAL A 175 -5.41 -3.27 6.41
CA VAL A 175 -4.11 -2.64 6.09
C VAL A 175 -3.58 -3.28 4.81
N VAL A 176 -3.23 -2.44 3.84
CA VAL A 176 -2.64 -2.85 2.56
C VAL A 176 -1.20 -3.34 2.81
N PRO A 177 -0.80 -4.51 2.30
CA PRO A 177 0.59 -4.95 2.38
C PRO A 177 1.49 -4.07 1.51
N GLY A 178 2.66 -3.69 2.05
CA GLY A 178 3.63 -2.84 1.36
C GLY A 178 4.38 -1.95 2.36
N GLU A 179 5.55 -1.47 1.97
CA GLU A 179 6.27 -0.44 2.71
C GLU A 179 6.11 0.90 2.00
N PHE A 180 4.88 1.42 2.05
CA PHE A 180 4.54 2.70 1.45
C PHE A 180 5.35 3.84 2.12
N VAL A 181 5.84 4.76 1.31
CA VAL A 181 6.70 5.86 1.75
C VAL A 181 6.29 7.16 1.08
N VAL A 182 6.17 8.24 1.86
CA VAL A 182 6.01 9.59 1.30
C VAL A 182 7.32 9.97 0.63
N TRP A 183 7.29 10.17 -0.68
CA TRP A 183 8.48 10.61 -1.41
C TRP A 183 8.20 11.64 -2.50
N ASP A 184 6.93 12.01 -2.72
CA ASP A 184 6.57 12.97 -3.77
C ASP A 184 5.40 13.89 -3.37
N ALA A 185 5.09 14.88 -4.21
CA ALA A 185 4.02 15.85 -4.00
C ALA A 185 3.08 15.94 -5.21
N CYS A 186 1.78 15.80 -4.96
CA CYS A 186 0.72 15.76 -5.95
C CYS A 186 -0.11 17.05 -5.92
N VAL A 187 -0.11 17.79 -7.03
CA VAL A 187 -0.90 19.03 -7.17
C VAL A 187 -2.40 18.72 -7.27
N ALA A 188 -2.78 17.65 -7.95
CA ALA A 188 -4.18 17.20 -8.05
C ALA A 188 -4.78 16.74 -6.71
N CYS A 189 -3.93 16.47 -5.71
CA CYS A 189 -4.30 15.98 -4.39
C CYS A 189 -4.47 17.10 -3.34
N THR A 190 -4.28 18.37 -3.75
CA THR A 190 -4.41 19.58 -2.90
C THR A 190 -5.66 19.53 -2.01
N GLY A 191 -5.51 19.85 -0.73
CA GLY A 191 -6.58 19.75 0.27
C GLY A 191 -6.70 18.37 0.94
N GLY A 192 -5.80 17.43 0.67
CA GLY A 192 -5.60 16.23 1.50
C GLY A 192 -6.68 15.15 1.38
N VAL A 193 -7.42 15.12 0.26
CA VAL A 193 -8.51 14.15 0.00
C VAL A 193 -8.11 13.02 -0.95
N ARG A 194 -6.83 12.92 -1.32
CA ARG A 194 -6.33 11.95 -2.30
C ARG A 194 -4.87 11.58 -2.05
N LEU A 195 -4.51 10.34 -2.40
CA LEU A 195 -3.14 9.89 -2.57
C LEU A 195 -2.88 9.48 -4.02
N ASP A 196 -1.68 9.76 -4.51
CA ASP A 196 -1.19 9.29 -5.81
C ASP A 196 -0.16 8.17 -5.61
N PHE A 197 -0.35 7.05 -6.30
CA PHE A 197 0.39 5.79 -6.17
C PHE A 197 1.09 5.40 -7.48
N SER A 198 1.89 4.33 -7.45
CA SER A 198 2.16 3.58 -8.69
C SER A 198 0.93 2.79 -9.13
N LEU A 199 0.81 2.53 -10.43
CA LEU A 199 -0.24 1.66 -10.96
C LEU A 199 -0.15 0.24 -10.37
N SER A 200 1.04 -0.34 -10.26
CA SER A 200 1.21 -1.67 -9.65
C SER A 200 0.75 -1.72 -8.20
N ALA A 201 1.11 -0.74 -7.37
CA ALA A 201 0.68 -0.73 -5.97
C ALA A 201 -0.84 -0.49 -5.83
N LEU A 202 -1.45 0.30 -6.72
CA LEU A 202 -2.90 0.51 -6.70
C LEU A 202 -3.66 -0.71 -7.22
N LEU A 203 -3.12 -1.46 -8.19
CA LEU A 203 -3.64 -2.78 -8.60
C LEU A 203 -3.53 -3.86 -7.51
N GLU A 204 -2.59 -3.73 -6.57
CA GLU A 204 -2.51 -4.59 -5.37
C GLU A 204 -3.59 -4.22 -4.33
N ILE A 205 -4.08 -2.98 -4.35
CA ILE A 205 -5.17 -2.49 -3.49
C ILE A 205 -6.53 -2.85 -4.08
N GLU A 206 -6.74 -2.56 -5.36
CA GLU A 206 -7.99 -2.77 -6.09
C GLU A 206 -7.68 -3.29 -7.52
N PRO A 207 -7.91 -4.59 -7.81
CA PRO A 207 -7.64 -5.17 -9.12
C PRO A 207 -8.33 -4.49 -10.30
N ASP A 208 -9.51 -3.88 -10.10
CA ASP A 208 -10.26 -3.16 -11.14
C ASP A 208 -9.77 -1.69 -11.33
N THR A 209 -8.57 -1.36 -10.85
CA THR A 209 -8.00 0.01 -10.90
C THR A 209 -8.05 0.64 -12.29
N CYS A 210 -7.77 -0.14 -13.34
CA CYS A 210 -7.74 0.36 -14.71
C CYS A 210 -9.12 0.69 -15.30
N GLN A 211 -10.19 0.15 -14.71
CA GLN A 211 -11.58 0.36 -15.09
C GLN A 211 -12.19 1.52 -14.29
N LEU A 212 -11.75 1.68 -13.04
CA LEU A 212 -12.22 2.71 -12.11
C LEU A 212 -11.49 4.05 -12.30
N GLY A 213 -10.17 4.02 -12.54
CA GLY A 213 -9.29 5.20 -12.61
C GLY A 213 -9.05 5.89 -11.25
N VAL A 214 -10.10 6.00 -10.44
CA VAL A 214 -10.09 6.59 -9.08
C VAL A 214 -10.67 5.57 -8.10
N ILE A 215 -9.93 5.27 -7.03
CA ILE A 215 -10.28 4.25 -6.04
C ILE A 215 -10.76 4.93 -4.74
N PRO A 216 -12.07 5.00 -4.46
CA PRO A 216 -12.59 5.70 -3.29
C PRO A 216 -12.45 4.86 -2.01
N GLY A 217 -12.31 5.53 -0.87
CA GLY A 217 -12.32 4.88 0.45
C GLY A 217 -10.95 4.42 0.95
N ILE A 218 -9.87 4.91 0.34
CA ILE A 218 -8.51 4.80 0.87
C ILE A 218 -8.44 5.61 2.16
N LYS A 219 -7.78 5.06 3.19
CA LYS A 219 -7.36 5.76 4.40
C LYS A 219 -5.86 5.65 4.54
N TRP A 220 -5.23 6.67 5.10
CA TRP A 220 -3.79 6.65 5.33
C TRP A 220 -3.39 7.32 6.62
N GLU A 221 -2.27 6.83 7.18
CA GLU A 221 -1.60 7.39 8.35
C GLU A 221 -0.10 7.45 8.05
N VAL A 222 0.46 8.66 7.95
CA VAL A 222 1.91 8.86 7.87
C VAL A 222 2.48 8.80 9.28
N THR A 223 3.45 7.93 9.49
CA THR A 223 4.05 7.70 10.81
C THR A 223 5.37 8.45 10.98
N ASP A 224 5.86 8.56 12.21
CA ASP A 224 7.19 9.08 12.52
C ASP A 224 8.36 8.19 12.03
N THR A 225 8.08 6.95 11.62
CA THR A 225 9.06 5.97 11.16
C THR A 225 9.70 6.39 9.83
N GLN A 226 11.03 6.54 9.81
CA GLN A 226 11.80 6.78 8.59
C GLN A 226 12.03 5.47 7.83
N VAL A 227 11.73 5.45 6.53
CA VAL A 227 12.01 4.35 5.59
C VAL A 227 13.22 4.72 4.72
N ILE A 228 13.13 5.86 4.04
CA ILE A 228 14.20 6.41 3.20
C ILE A 228 14.80 7.61 3.93
N PRO A 229 16.12 7.71 4.15
CA PRO A 229 16.73 8.89 4.73
C PRO A 229 16.46 10.14 3.88
N PHE A 230 15.94 11.19 4.50
CA PHE A 230 15.80 12.52 3.89
C PHE A 230 16.76 13.49 4.59
N VAL A 231 17.46 14.28 3.79
CA VAL A 231 18.38 15.35 4.23
C VAL A 231 18.14 16.51 3.27
N GLU A 232 17.83 17.68 3.82
CA GLU A 232 17.78 18.96 3.09
C GLU A 232 19.20 19.48 2.81
#